data_AF-A0AA97GU00-F1
#
_entry.id   AF-A0AA97GU00-F1
#
_cell.length_a   1.000
_cell.length_b   1.000
_cell.length_c   1.000
_cell.angle_alpha   90.00
_cell.angle_beta   90.00
_cell.angle_gamma   90.00
#
_symmetry.space_group_name_H-M   'P 1'
#
loop_
_entity.id
_entity.type
_entity.pdbx_description
1 polymer ?
#
loop_
_entity_poly.entity_id
_entity_poly.type
_entity_poly.pdbx_seq_one_letter_code
_entity_poly.pdbx_strand_id
1 'polypeptide(L)'
;MDKLRGSDYVKRIETLCIILRGYRVQAGLTQSELAKELGIAQTKVSKIELRERRLDVVEMTAYLAPLGKTLIDLATDMTLEAERERVGTVDRSLTLIAADSSVDEGDVVGVIQEVVEAAGMEFDVDDIVGRADSLGDGRESWGVDTLLIPVSVRDEVVEQLEADFRWEVV
;
A
#
# COMPACT_ATOMS: atom_id res chain seq x y z
N MET A 1 -6.73 4.72 -31.10
CA MET A 1 -6.08 5.00 -29.79
C MET A 1 -4.75 4.27 -29.78
N ASP A 2 -3.67 4.90 -29.33
CA ASP A 2 -2.36 4.25 -29.21
C ASP A 2 -2.46 3.05 -28.25
N LYS A 3 -1.99 1.87 -28.68
CA LYS A 3 -2.04 0.63 -27.87
C LYS A 3 -1.24 0.77 -26.57
N LEU A 4 -0.24 1.66 -26.53
CA LEU A 4 0.58 1.89 -25.34
C LEU A 4 -0.14 2.75 -24.28
N ARG A 5 -1.05 3.63 -24.71
CA ARG A 5 -1.83 4.53 -23.84
C ARG A 5 -3.33 4.31 -24.05
N GLY A 6 -3.74 3.04 -23.92
CA GLY A 6 -5.14 2.63 -23.98
C GLY A 6 -5.98 3.16 -22.81
N SER A 7 -7.24 2.76 -22.77
CA SER A 7 -8.24 3.20 -21.78
C SER A 7 -7.88 2.87 -20.33
N ASP A 8 -7.02 1.88 -20.11
CA ASP A 8 -6.59 1.40 -18.79
C ASP A 8 -5.23 1.97 -18.34
N TYR A 9 -4.61 2.84 -19.15
CA TYR A 9 -3.30 3.40 -18.87
C TYR A 9 -3.24 4.15 -17.53
N VAL A 10 -4.29 4.93 -17.22
CA VAL A 10 -4.39 5.72 -15.99
C VAL A 10 -4.46 4.81 -14.75
N LYS A 11 -5.15 3.68 -14.84
CA LYS A 11 -5.23 2.69 -13.76
C LYS A 11 -3.88 2.01 -13.51
N ARG A 12 -3.16 1.65 -14.57
CA ARG A 12 -1.83 1.04 -14.44
C ARG A 12 -0.82 2.00 -13.80
N ILE A 13 -0.85 3.29 -14.15
CA ILE A 13 0.06 4.27 -13.53
C ILE A 13 -0.32 4.52 -12.06
N GLU A 14 -1.61 4.50 -11.73
CA GLU A 14 -2.07 4.57 -10.34
C GLU A 14 -1.60 3.37 -9.53
N THR A 15 -1.77 2.16 -10.06
CA THR A 15 -1.30 0.91 -9.44
C THR A 15 0.21 0.96 -9.20
N LEU A 16 0.98 1.41 -10.20
CA LEU A 16 2.42 1.59 -10.06
C LEU A 16 2.78 2.52 -8.90
N CYS A 17 2.15 3.70 -8.82
CA CYS A 17 2.44 4.66 -7.77
C CYS A 17 2.02 4.16 -6.38
N ILE A 18 0.92 3.40 -6.28
CA ILE A 18 0.49 2.73 -5.05
C ILE A 18 1.56 1.73 -4.60
N ILE A 19 2.03 0.85 -5.49
CA ILE A 19 3.06 -0.13 -5.16
C ILE A 19 4.36 0.55 -4.71
N LEU A 20 4.80 1.61 -5.39
CA LEU A 20 5.99 2.38 -4.99
C LEU A 20 5.84 3.00 -3.59
N ARG A 21 4.67 3.55 -3.28
CA ARG A 21 4.35 4.08 -1.94
C ARG A 21 4.34 2.95 -0.91
N GLY A 22 3.74 1.81 -1.23
CA GLY A 22 3.73 0.61 -0.40
C GLY A 22 5.14 0.13 -0.07
N TYR A 23 6.01 -0.02 -1.07
CA TYR A 23 7.42 -0.39 -0.85
C TYR A 23 8.16 0.60 0.04
N ARG A 24 7.90 1.89 -0.08
CA ARG A 24 8.51 2.89 0.79
C ARG A 24 8.06 2.72 2.25
N VAL A 25 6.75 2.58 2.46
CA VAL A 25 6.18 2.35 3.79
C VAL A 25 6.67 1.04 4.39
N GLN A 26 6.75 -0.02 3.59
CA GLN A 26 7.30 -1.31 4.00
C GLN A 26 8.77 -1.26 4.41
N ALA A 27 9.53 -0.29 3.90
CA ALA A 27 10.90 -0.04 4.30
C ALA A 27 11.01 0.87 5.55
N GLY A 28 9.89 1.28 6.16
CA GLY A 28 9.85 2.19 7.31
C GLY A 28 10.38 3.60 6.98
N LEU A 29 10.28 4.04 5.73
CA LEU A 29 10.84 5.31 5.29
C LEU A 29 9.75 6.35 5.06
N THR A 30 9.93 7.54 5.62
CA THR A 30 9.19 8.73 5.18
C THR A 30 9.62 9.15 3.77
N GLN A 31 8.83 9.98 3.10
CA GLN A 31 9.22 10.57 1.81
C GLN A 31 10.51 11.40 1.91
N SER A 32 10.76 12.03 3.05
CA SER A 32 11.97 12.81 3.30
C SER A 32 13.21 11.92 3.43
N GLU A 33 13.08 10.78 4.10
CA GLU A 33 14.17 9.82 4.27
C GLU A 33 14.51 9.13 2.96
N LEU A 34 13.51 8.66 2.20
CA LEU A 34 13.76 8.11 0.86
C LEU A 34 14.42 9.15 -0.05
N ALA A 35 13.99 10.40 0.01
CA ALA A 35 14.62 11.47 -0.78
C ALA A 35 16.07 11.71 -0.39
N LYS A 36 16.40 11.61 0.91
CA LYS A 36 17.77 11.71 1.42
C LYS A 36 18.64 10.55 0.91
N GLU A 37 18.16 9.31 0.97
CA GLU A 37 18.85 8.13 0.42
C GLU A 37 19.12 8.27 -1.09
N LEU A 38 18.17 8.83 -1.83
CA LEU A 38 18.27 9.05 -3.27
C LEU A 38 19.06 10.32 -3.66
N GLY A 39 19.42 11.17 -2.69
CA GLY A 39 20.06 12.47 -2.96
C GLY A 39 19.19 13.44 -3.77
N ILE A 40 17.87 13.40 -3.59
CA ILE A 40 16.88 14.24 -4.29
C ILE A 40 16.04 15.07 -3.30
N ALA A 41 15.25 16.02 -3.81
CA ALA A 41 14.28 16.72 -2.99
C ALA A 41 13.09 15.81 -2.63
N GLN A 42 12.57 15.91 -1.39
CA GLN A 42 11.35 15.22 -0.96
C GLN A 42 10.17 15.48 -1.89
N THR A 43 10.05 16.71 -2.41
CA THR A 43 9.01 17.07 -3.39
C THR A 43 9.07 16.23 -4.67
N LYS A 44 10.24 15.71 -5.04
CA LYS A 44 10.38 14.79 -6.18
C LYS A 44 9.76 13.43 -5.85
N VAL A 45 9.97 12.90 -4.64
CA VAL A 45 9.33 11.66 -4.15
C VAL A 45 7.80 11.82 -4.13
N SER A 46 7.31 12.91 -3.53
CA SER A 46 5.88 13.23 -3.50
C SER A 46 5.27 13.29 -4.91
N LYS A 47 5.92 13.98 -5.86
CA LYS A 47 5.46 14.04 -7.25
C LYS A 47 5.44 12.69 -7.96
N ILE A 48 6.36 11.79 -7.63
CA ILE A 48 6.37 10.42 -8.17
C ILE A 48 5.16 9.66 -7.65
N GLU A 49 4.95 9.64 -6.32
CA GLU A 49 3.84 8.94 -5.67
C GLU A 49 2.47 9.52 -6.08
N LEU A 50 2.39 10.82 -6.38
CA LEU A 50 1.17 11.49 -6.85
C LEU A 50 0.95 11.40 -8.38
N ARG A 51 1.80 10.67 -9.13
CA ARG A 51 1.75 10.53 -10.61
C ARG A 51 2.10 11.80 -11.40
N GLU A 52 2.58 12.85 -10.74
CA GLU A 52 2.98 14.11 -11.37
C GLU A 52 4.37 14.03 -12.03
N ARG A 53 5.21 13.08 -11.60
CA ARG A 53 6.53 12.81 -12.19
C ARG A 53 6.71 11.33 -12.48
N ARG A 54 6.76 10.99 -13.78
CA ARG A 54 7.00 9.63 -14.25
C ARG A 54 8.48 9.29 -14.17
N LEU A 55 8.82 8.10 -13.72
CA LEU A 55 10.18 7.55 -13.77
C LEU A 55 10.40 6.80 -15.09
N ASP A 56 11.58 6.94 -15.69
CA ASP A 56 12.04 5.97 -16.69
C ASP A 56 12.59 4.70 -16.01
N VAL A 57 12.96 3.68 -16.78
CA VAL A 57 13.44 2.40 -16.24
C VAL A 57 14.73 2.54 -15.44
N VAL A 58 15.63 3.44 -15.84
CA VAL A 58 16.90 3.67 -15.12
C VAL A 58 16.62 4.40 -13.81
N GLU A 59 15.81 5.45 -13.84
CA GLU A 59 15.39 6.14 -12.61
C GLU A 59 14.63 5.20 -11.66
N MET A 60 13.81 4.28 -12.20
CA MET A 60 13.09 3.28 -11.42
C MET A 60 14.04 2.33 -10.69
N THR A 61 15.10 1.84 -11.33
CA THR A 61 16.09 0.98 -10.65
C THR A 61 16.76 1.70 -9.48
N ALA A 62 17.11 2.98 -9.65
CA ALA A 62 17.70 3.78 -8.59
C ALA A 62 16.69 4.03 -7.45
N TYR A 63 15.42 4.30 -7.79
CA TYR A 63 14.35 4.54 -6.82
C TYR A 63 14.07 3.31 -5.94
N LEU A 64 14.11 2.10 -6.51
CA LEU A 64 13.83 0.85 -5.80
C LEU A 64 14.99 0.36 -4.92
N ALA A 65 16.23 0.71 -5.25
CA ALA A 65 17.43 0.24 -4.55
C ALA A 65 17.44 0.50 -3.04
N PRO A 66 17.19 1.72 -2.52
CA PRO A 66 17.13 1.97 -1.08
C PRO A 66 15.94 1.30 -0.39
N LEU A 67 14.95 0.82 -1.15
CA LEU A 67 13.79 0.08 -0.64
C LEU A 67 14.05 -1.43 -0.55
N GLY A 68 15.24 -1.89 -0.95
CA GLY A 68 15.54 -3.33 -1.03
C GLY A 68 14.75 -4.06 -2.12
N LYS A 69 14.23 -3.34 -3.12
CA LYS A 69 13.39 -3.90 -4.19
C LYS A 69 14.08 -3.83 -5.55
N THR A 70 13.60 -4.65 -6.46
CA THR A 70 14.07 -4.75 -7.85
C THR A 70 12.93 -4.50 -8.84
N LEU A 71 13.28 -4.34 -10.13
CA LEU A 71 12.27 -4.30 -11.20
C LEU A 71 11.46 -5.60 -11.29
N ILE A 72 12.02 -6.73 -10.85
CA ILE A 72 11.33 -8.02 -10.86
C ILE A 72 10.23 -8.02 -9.80
N ASP A 73 10.52 -7.55 -8.59
CA ASP A 73 9.53 -7.40 -7.52
C ASP A 73 8.39 -6.49 -7.98
N LEU A 74 8.74 -5.32 -8.54
CA LEU A 74 7.75 -4.38 -9.08
C LEU A 74 6.88 -4.99 -10.18
N ALA A 75 7.49 -5.72 -11.13
CA ALA A 75 6.73 -6.37 -12.20
C ALA A 75 5.82 -7.50 -11.68
N THR A 76 6.25 -8.20 -10.64
CA THR A 76 5.48 -9.26 -9.97
C THR A 76 4.24 -8.66 -9.33
N ASP A 77 4.39 -7.62 -8.50
CA ASP A 77 3.27 -6.97 -7.80
C ASP A 77 2.30 -6.31 -8.79
N MET A 78 2.82 -5.66 -9.84
CA MET A 78 1.98 -5.12 -10.92
C MET A 78 1.17 -6.21 -11.64
N THR A 79 1.72 -7.41 -11.77
CA THR A 79 1.03 -8.55 -12.40
C THR A 79 -0.07 -9.09 -11.49
N LEU A 80 0.23 -9.25 -10.20
CA LEU A 80 -0.74 -9.69 -9.19
C LEU A 80 -1.93 -8.72 -9.12
N GLU A 81 -1.69 -7.40 -9.10
CA GLU A 81 -2.76 -6.39 -9.11
C GLU A 81 -3.64 -6.47 -10.36
N ALA A 82 -3.02 -6.68 -11.51
CA ALA A 82 -3.74 -6.82 -12.78
C ALA A 82 -4.59 -8.11 -12.80
N GLU A 83 -4.16 -9.18 -12.14
CA GLU A 83 -4.93 -10.42 -12.00
C GLU A 83 -6.10 -10.24 -11.04
N ARG A 84 -5.89 -9.57 -9.90
CA ARG A 84 -6.96 -9.23 -8.94
C ARG A 84 -8.08 -8.42 -9.60
N GLU A 85 -7.75 -7.45 -10.46
CA GLU A 85 -8.76 -6.69 -11.22
C GLU A 85 -9.56 -7.58 -12.19
N ARG A 86 -8.92 -8.58 -12.83
CA ARG A 86 -9.60 -9.48 -13.79
C ARG A 86 -10.56 -10.44 -13.12
N VAL A 87 -10.24 -10.92 -11.92
CA VAL A 87 -11.07 -11.88 -11.18
C VAL A 87 -12.31 -11.20 -10.57
N GLY A 88 -12.36 -9.87 -10.57
CA GLY A 88 -13.51 -9.12 -10.06
C GLY A 88 -13.54 -9.05 -8.52
N THR A 89 -12.40 -9.31 -7.86
CA THR A 89 -12.19 -9.12 -6.41
C THR A 89 -12.13 -7.62 -6.04
N VAL A 90 -12.94 -6.79 -6.70
CA VAL A 90 -12.88 -5.33 -6.56
C VAL A 90 -14.07 -4.87 -5.74
N ASP A 91 -13.93 -5.02 -4.43
CA ASP A 91 -14.19 -3.89 -3.55
C ASP A 91 -12.90 -3.62 -2.78
N ARG A 92 -12.25 -2.51 -3.12
CA ARG A 92 -10.92 -2.14 -2.63
C ARG A 92 -11.15 -1.04 -1.61
N SER A 93 -11.35 -1.42 -0.35
CA SER A 93 -11.30 -0.49 0.75
C SER A 93 -9.94 0.22 0.75
N LEU A 94 -9.92 1.46 0.28
CA LEU A 94 -8.75 2.34 0.34
C LEU A 94 -8.34 2.56 1.79
N THR A 95 -9.30 2.43 2.70
CA THR A 95 -9.08 2.32 4.13
C THR A 95 -10.19 1.46 4.73
N LEU A 96 -9.85 0.42 5.49
CA LEU A 96 -10.82 -0.20 6.41
C LEU A 96 -10.75 0.57 7.72
N ILE A 97 -11.90 1.02 8.23
CA ILE A 97 -11.99 1.69 9.54
C ILE A 97 -12.80 0.81 10.48
N ALA A 98 -12.25 0.55 11.67
CA ALA A 98 -12.91 -0.28 12.66
C ALA A 98 -14.24 0.36 13.07
N ALA A 99 -15.33 -0.38 12.88
CA ALA A 99 -16.68 0.07 13.22
C ALA A 99 -16.94 0.07 14.73
N ASP A 100 -16.09 -0.61 15.51
CA ASP A 100 -16.15 -0.65 16.96
C ASP A 100 -14.95 0.08 17.57
N SER A 101 -15.24 1.04 18.46
CA SER A 101 -14.28 1.75 19.30
C SER A 101 -13.50 0.86 20.28
N SER A 102 -13.85 -0.42 20.40
CA SER A 102 -13.12 -1.40 21.21
C SER A 102 -11.86 -1.95 20.53
N VAL A 103 -11.78 -1.88 19.19
CA VAL A 103 -10.60 -2.28 18.42
C VAL A 103 -9.50 -1.25 18.63
N ASP A 104 -8.33 -1.69 19.09
CA ASP A 104 -7.16 -0.84 19.22
C ASP A 104 -6.08 -1.13 18.17
N GLU A 105 -5.00 -0.33 18.17
CA GLU A 105 -3.87 -0.47 17.25
C GLU A 105 -3.26 -1.88 17.28
N GLY A 106 -3.13 -2.46 18.48
CA GLY A 106 -2.49 -3.75 18.69
C GLY A 106 -3.32 -4.90 18.13
N ASP A 107 -4.64 -4.79 18.15
CA ASP A 107 -5.55 -5.75 17.52
C ASP A 107 -5.32 -5.79 15.99
N VAL A 108 -5.26 -4.62 15.36
CA VAL A 108 -5.06 -4.51 13.90
C VAL A 108 -3.66 -4.96 13.50
N VAL A 109 -2.64 -4.45 14.19
CA VAL A 109 -1.23 -4.81 14.00
C VAL A 109 -1.04 -6.32 14.16
N GLY A 110 -1.65 -6.93 15.18
CA GLY A 110 -1.56 -8.37 15.44
C GLY A 110 -2.04 -9.22 14.27
N VAL A 111 -3.19 -8.89 13.68
CA VAL A 111 -3.71 -9.61 12.51
C VAL A 111 -2.78 -9.49 11.31
N ILE A 112 -2.32 -8.28 10.99
CA ILE A 112 -1.43 -8.05 9.84
C ILE A 112 -0.12 -8.83 10.05
N GLN A 113 0.46 -8.74 11.25
CA GLN A 113 1.72 -9.37 11.57
C GLN A 113 1.63 -10.90 11.53
N GLU A 114 0.55 -11.51 12.03
CA GLU A 114 0.34 -12.96 11.95
C GLU A 114 0.37 -13.47 10.51
N VAL A 115 -0.36 -12.81 9.61
CA VAL A 115 -0.43 -13.21 8.19
C VAL A 115 0.92 -12.99 7.49
N VAL A 116 1.58 -11.86 7.75
CA VAL A 116 2.89 -11.53 7.18
C VAL A 116 3.97 -12.53 7.64
N GLU A 117 3.99 -12.89 8.92
CA GLU A 117 4.92 -13.88 9.48
C GLU A 117 4.63 -15.28 8.92
N ALA A 118 3.35 -15.66 8.78
CA ALA A 118 2.95 -16.93 8.18
C ALA A 118 3.38 -17.04 6.70
N ALA A 119 3.43 -15.91 5.99
CA ALA A 119 3.96 -15.80 4.63
C ALA A 119 5.50 -15.78 4.57
N GLY A 120 6.19 -15.78 5.72
CA GLY A 120 7.65 -15.73 5.80
C GLY A 120 8.23 -14.37 5.39
N MET A 121 7.47 -13.29 5.56
CA MET A 121 7.87 -11.93 5.25
C MET A 121 8.26 -11.18 6.53
N GLU A 122 9.19 -10.24 6.42
CA GLU A 122 9.58 -9.31 7.50
C GLU A 122 9.18 -7.90 7.05
N PHE A 123 8.31 -7.25 7.83
CA PHE A 123 7.68 -6.00 7.43
C PHE A 123 7.22 -5.21 8.68
N ASP A 124 7.49 -3.91 8.68
CA ASP A 124 7.10 -2.99 9.76
C ASP A 124 5.66 -2.48 9.55
N VAL A 125 4.75 -3.02 10.35
CA VAL A 125 3.29 -2.83 10.27
C VAL A 125 2.82 -1.47 10.80
N ASP A 126 3.64 -0.78 11.60
CA ASP A 126 3.25 0.41 12.35
C ASP A 126 2.87 1.59 11.41
N ASP A 127 3.50 1.66 10.23
CA ASP A 127 3.24 2.74 9.26
C ASP A 127 2.03 2.50 8.33
N ILE A 128 1.38 1.33 8.41
CA ILE A 128 0.16 1.01 7.63
C ILE A 128 -1.12 1.26 8.44
N VAL A 129 -1.03 1.10 9.76
CA VAL A 129 -2.14 1.32 10.68
C VAL A 129 -2.14 2.78 11.12
N GLY A 130 -3.29 3.43 11.06
CA GLY A 130 -3.42 4.84 11.38
C GLY A 130 -4.71 5.13 12.15
N ARG A 131 -4.69 6.22 12.90
CA ARG A 131 -5.93 6.76 13.47
C ARG A 131 -6.81 7.32 12.36
N ALA A 132 -8.07 6.89 12.32
CA ALA A 132 -9.07 7.52 11.48
C ALA A 132 -9.70 8.71 12.22
N ASP A 133 -9.93 9.82 11.52
CA ASP A 133 -10.71 10.93 12.07
C ASP A 133 -12.10 10.42 12.45
N SER A 134 -12.52 10.72 13.69
CA SER A 134 -13.74 10.25 14.35
C SER A 134 -14.92 10.04 13.39
N LEU A 135 -15.62 8.89 13.49
CA LEU A 135 -16.81 8.51 12.71
C LEU A 135 -18.05 9.41 12.99
N GLY A 136 -17.86 10.66 13.41
CA GLY A 136 -18.92 11.60 13.75
C GLY A 136 -19.53 11.40 15.14
N ASP A 137 -19.12 10.37 15.89
CA ASP A 137 -19.60 10.05 17.24
C ASP A 137 -18.65 10.52 18.37
N GLY A 138 -17.48 11.04 18.01
CA GLY A 138 -16.45 11.52 18.93
C GLY A 138 -15.60 10.42 19.57
N ARG A 139 -15.68 9.17 19.11
CA ARG A 139 -14.80 8.07 19.54
C ARG A 139 -13.60 7.93 18.59
N GLU A 140 -12.50 7.44 19.13
CA GLU A 140 -11.32 7.08 18.34
C GLU A 140 -11.58 5.75 17.61
N SER A 141 -11.30 5.73 16.31
CA SER A 141 -11.36 4.52 15.48
C SER A 141 -10.02 4.31 14.78
N TRP A 142 -9.63 3.06 14.62
CA TRP A 142 -8.40 2.67 13.92
C TRP A 142 -8.71 2.27 12.48
N GLY A 143 -7.81 2.62 11.57
CA GLY A 143 -7.94 2.25 10.17
C GLY A 143 -6.64 1.72 9.57
N VAL A 144 -6.79 0.98 8.48
CA VAL A 144 -5.67 0.36 7.75
C VAL A 144 -5.77 0.73 6.28
N ASP A 145 -4.72 1.36 5.74
CA ASP A 145 -4.58 1.61 4.30
C ASP A 145 -4.13 0.30 3.65
N THR A 146 -5.11 -0.52 3.27
CA THR A 146 -4.87 -1.89 2.76
C THR A 146 -3.97 -1.91 1.52
N LEU A 147 -3.87 -0.79 0.80
CA LEU A 147 -3.02 -0.67 -0.38
C LEU A 147 -1.53 -0.66 -0.06
N LEU A 148 -1.15 -0.36 1.19
CA LEU A 148 0.24 -0.40 1.63
C LEU A 148 0.69 -1.82 1.99
N ILE A 149 -0.26 -2.74 2.22
CA ILE A 149 0.01 -4.15 2.51
C ILE A 149 0.58 -4.82 1.24
N PRO A 150 1.62 -5.66 1.35
CA PRO A 150 2.18 -6.39 0.21
C PRO A 150 1.09 -7.13 -0.57
N VAL A 151 1.10 -6.98 -1.90
CA VAL A 151 0.03 -7.47 -2.79
C VAL A 151 -0.20 -8.98 -2.63
N SER A 152 0.86 -9.73 -2.33
CA SER A 152 0.85 -11.18 -2.16
C SER A 152 0.04 -11.69 -0.98
N VAL A 153 -0.10 -10.88 0.08
CA VAL A 153 -0.82 -11.28 1.32
C VAL A 153 -2.06 -10.43 1.59
N ARG A 154 -2.30 -9.39 0.78
CA ARG A 154 -3.36 -8.42 1.05
C ARG A 154 -4.76 -9.04 1.15
N ASP A 155 -5.12 -9.99 0.29
CA ASP A 155 -6.44 -10.66 0.40
C ASP A 155 -6.57 -11.40 1.72
N GLU A 156 -5.56 -12.17 2.10
CA GLU A 156 -5.56 -12.95 3.35
C GLU A 156 -5.64 -12.04 4.58
N VAL A 157 -4.92 -10.92 4.58
CA VAL A 157 -5.03 -9.92 5.65
C VAL A 157 -6.43 -9.32 5.71
N VAL A 158 -7.02 -8.92 4.58
CA VAL A 158 -8.36 -8.34 4.55
C VAL A 158 -9.40 -9.35 5.01
N GLU A 159 -9.34 -10.60 4.53
CA GLU A 159 -10.23 -11.68 4.93
C GLU A 159 -10.15 -11.95 6.43
N GLN A 160 -8.94 -11.96 7.01
CA GLN A 160 -8.74 -12.17 8.45
C GLN A 160 -9.26 -10.98 9.27
N LEU A 161 -8.99 -9.75 8.84
CA LEU A 161 -9.54 -8.55 9.50
C LEU A 161 -11.07 -8.57 9.50
N GLU A 162 -11.70 -8.89 8.37
CA GLU A 162 -13.17 -8.98 8.26
C GLU A 162 -13.79 -10.14 9.05
N ALA A 163 -13.03 -11.21 9.29
CA ALA A 163 -13.44 -12.32 10.13
C ALA A 163 -13.41 -11.96 11.62
N ASP A 164 -12.38 -11.21 12.04
CA ASP A 164 -12.13 -10.90 13.45
C ASP A 164 -12.89 -9.66 13.93
N PHE A 165 -13.13 -8.68 13.04
CA PHE A 165 -13.77 -7.41 13.41
C PHE A 165 -14.80 -6.92 12.39
N ARG A 166 -15.60 -5.94 12.82
CA ARG A 166 -16.51 -5.22 11.93
C ARG A 166 -15.81 -3.97 11.40
N TRP A 167 -15.87 -3.79 10.09
CA TRP A 167 -15.23 -2.67 9.40
C TRP A 167 -16.23 -1.87 8.58
N GLU A 168 -15.99 -0.57 8.49
CA GLU A 168 -16.59 0.30 7.49
C GLU A 168 -15.55 0.61 6.41
N VAL A 169 -15.98 0.51 5.16
CA VAL A 169 -15.16 0.84 3.99
C VAL A 169 -15.31 2.32 3.68
N VAL A 170 -14.19 3.05 3.61
CA VAL A 170 -14.15 4.49 3.31
C VAL A 170 -13.23 4.80 2.13
#